data_AF-A0AAJ0HKU5-F1
#
_entry.id   AF-A0AAJ0HKU5-F1
#
_cell.length_a   1.000
_cell.length_b   1.000
_cell.length_c   1.000
_cell.angle_alpha   90.00
_cell.angle_beta   90.00
_cell.angle_gamma   90.00
#
_symmetry.space_group_name_H-M   'P 1'
#
loop_
_entity.id
_entity.type
_entity.pdbx_description
1 polymer ?
#
loop_
_entity_poly.entity_id
_entity_poly.type
_entity_poly.pdbx_seq_one_letter_code
_entity_poly.pdbx_strand_id
1 'polypeptide(L)'
;MASLTVPTRFALAVTAVLLSASPTAAFTHYEDDGSCQIVGDTDIYGVGVRVGYYLTFFAGVLAVGFNNSKGTTDSLKAVNTIFSAILIVLIRNAALGSFAVLEWQIATVLVFLLPLASLLITFMLGGPGLASWGAFFILYGLYAALQPWLFWTLLEQGRDLACPSIRMFIYAPFDFYNPIYVKFIRAMSIISCVSAPLPIIGGCYLIGSSMKGRRTLRETSISRRIKEAKAEVAGSDIDLDMVKRSGLTRVVMVIAILFGGCAGIVSVERVISLNSIDLTEVGFLSTGQLIPFLVGLFTFISTAWSIITNSDDD
;
A
#
# COMPACT_ATOMS: atom_id res chain seq x y z
N MET A 1 -23.84 -35.36 18.77
CA MET A 1 -23.26 -34.58 17.66
C MET A 1 -22.85 -33.23 18.21
N ALA A 2 -21.55 -32.94 18.30
CA ALA A 2 -21.08 -31.65 18.79
C ALA A 2 -21.32 -30.59 17.70
N SER A 3 -22.12 -29.57 18.01
CA SER A 3 -22.32 -28.42 17.12
C SER A 3 -21.01 -27.64 17.02
N LEU A 4 -20.36 -27.66 15.85
CA LEU A 4 -19.26 -26.75 15.53
C LEU A 4 -19.72 -25.31 15.76
N THR A 5 -18.94 -24.55 16.53
CA THR A 5 -19.20 -23.14 16.80
C THR A 5 -19.06 -22.33 15.50
N VAL A 6 -19.79 -21.22 15.40
CA VAL A 6 -19.75 -20.29 14.27
C VAL A 6 -18.32 -19.94 13.80
N PRO A 7 -17.36 -19.60 14.70
CA PRO A 7 -15.99 -19.29 14.27
C PRO A 7 -15.28 -20.49 13.61
N THR A 8 -15.55 -21.72 14.05
CA THR A 8 -14.94 -22.90 13.44
C THR A 8 -15.47 -23.17 12.04
N ARG A 9 -16.78 -22.94 11.80
CA ARG A 9 -17.38 -23.08 10.46
C ARG A 9 -16.83 -22.04 9.49
N PHE A 10 -16.66 -20.80 9.96
CA PHE A 10 -16.07 -19.72 9.16
C PHE A 10 -14.60 -20.00 8.82
N ALA A 11 -13.80 -20.43 9.79
CA ALA A 11 -12.40 -20.79 9.56
C ALA A 11 -12.27 -21.94 8.54
N LEU A 12 -13.09 -22.99 8.66
CA LEU A 12 -13.11 -24.10 7.71
C LEU A 12 -13.50 -23.66 6.30
N ALA A 13 -14.48 -22.75 6.16
CA ALA A 13 -14.86 -22.21 4.87
C ALA A 13 -13.72 -21.41 4.22
N VAL A 14 -13.04 -20.54 4.99
CA VAL A 14 -11.90 -19.77 4.50
C VAL A 14 -10.75 -20.71 4.11
N THR A 15 -10.42 -21.71 4.93
CA THR A 15 -9.36 -22.68 4.61
C THR A 15 -9.72 -23.50 3.37
N ALA A 16 -10.96 -23.95 3.22
CA ALA A 16 -11.39 -24.69 2.02
C ALA A 16 -11.26 -23.84 0.75
N VAL A 17 -11.62 -22.56 0.83
CA VAL A 17 -11.46 -21.61 -0.28
C VAL A 17 -9.98 -21.40 -0.62
N LEU A 18 -9.11 -21.22 0.37
CA LEU A 18 -7.68 -21.04 0.15
C LEU A 18 -7.00 -22.29 -0.43
N LEU A 19 -7.43 -23.48 -0.02
CA LEU A 19 -6.90 -24.75 -0.54
C LEU A 19 -7.35 -25.06 -1.96
N SER A 20 -8.47 -24.48 -2.40
CA SER A 20 -8.99 -24.68 -3.76
C SER A 20 -8.31 -23.83 -4.83
N ALA A 21 -7.43 -22.91 -4.43
CA ALA A 21 -6.90 -21.90 -5.32
C ALA A 21 -5.51 -22.33 -5.86
N SER A 22 -5.39 -22.33 -7.19
CA SER A 22 -4.18 -22.75 -7.90
C SER A 22 -3.18 -21.59 -8.03
N PRO A 23 -1.87 -21.83 -7.88
CA PRO A 23 -0.86 -20.82 -8.20
C PRO A 23 -0.89 -20.55 -9.71
N THR A 24 -1.14 -19.30 -10.08
CA THR A 24 -0.97 -18.80 -11.44
C THR A 24 0.41 -18.19 -11.57
N ALA A 25 1.20 -18.66 -12.53
CA ALA A 25 2.40 -17.93 -12.93
C ALA A 25 1.99 -16.96 -14.03
N ALA A 26 1.29 -15.90 -13.65
CA ALA A 26 0.96 -14.81 -14.57
C ALA A 26 2.18 -13.87 -14.68
N PHE A 27 2.43 -13.38 -15.88
CA PHE A 27 3.49 -12.41 -16.19
C PHE A 27 2.93 -11.42 -17.20
N THR A 28 3.34 -10.15 -17.12
CA THR A 28 2.93 -9.18 -18.13
C THR A 28 3.73 -9.37 -19.41
N HIS A 29 3.02 -9.62 -20.51
CA HIS A 29 3.59 -9.90 -21.84
C HIS A 29 2.66 -9.39 -22.95
N TYR A 30 3.12 -9.44 -24.20
CA TYR A 30 2.25 -9.25 -25.37
C TYR A 30 1.63 -10.60 -25.75
N GLU A 31 0.35 -10.60 -26.10
CA GLU A 31 -0.45 -11.82 -26.34
C GLU A 31 0.15 -12.74 -27.42
N ASP A 32 0.58 -12.17 -28.55
CA ASP A 32 1.14 -12.88 -29.70
C ASP A 32 2.26 -12.07 -30.37
N ASP A 33 3.13 -12.75 -31.13
CA ASP A 33 4.16 -12.11 -31.96
C ASP A 33 3.52 -11.15 -33.00
N GLY A 34 3.54 -9.85 -32.71
CA GLY A 34 2.97 -8.80 -33.55
C GLY A 34 1.60 -8.28 -33.10
N SER A 35 1.00 -8.85 -32.06
CA SER A 35 -0.12 -8.21 -31.36
C SER A 35 0.42 -7.17 -30.38
N CYS A 36 -0.14 -5.97 -30.41
CA CYS A 36 0.17 -4.94 -29.42
C CYS A 36 -0.75 -4.97 -28.20
N GLN A 37 -1.49 -6.06 -28.05
CA GLN A 37 -2.34 -6.32 -26.89
C GLN A 37 -1.48 -6.77 -25.72
N ILE A 38 -1.52 -6.02 -24.62
CA ILE A 38 -0.76 -6.33 -23.40
C ILE A 38 -1.64 -7.19 -22.51
N VAL A 39 -1.18 -8.38 -22.19
CA VAL A 39 -1.75 -9.24 -21.16
C VAL A 39 -1.03 -8.91 -19.84
N GLY A 40 -1.78 -8.47 -18.84
CA GLY A 40 -1.24 -8.01 -17.55
C GLY A 40 -1.20 -9.10 -16.49
N ASP A 41 -0.27 -8.98 -15.55
CA ASP A 41 -0.20 -9.87 -14.39
C ASP A 41 -1.33 -9.57 -13.39
N THR A 42 -2.31 -10.48 -13.37
CA THR A 42 -3.45 -10.41 -12.47
C THR A 42 -3.10 -10.57 -10.98
N ASP A 43 -1.93 -11.13 -10.64
CA ASP A 43 -1.49 -11.30 -9.26
C ASP A 43 -0.86 -10.02 -8.68
N ILE A 44 -0.48 -9.05 -9.53
CA ILE A 44 0.07 -7.75 -9.12
C ILE A 44 -1.01 -6.67 -9.11
N TYR A 45 -1.84 -6.60 -10.15
CA TYR A 45 -2.85 -5.54 -10.30
C TYR A 45 -4.16 -6.02 -10.95
N GLY A 46 -4.45 -7.32 -10.84
CA GLY A 46 -5.77 -7.86 -11.13
C GLY A 46 -6.86 -7.19 -10.30
N VAL A 47 -8.11 -7.38 -10.70
CA VAL A 47 -9.24 -6.67 -10.09
C VAL A 47 -9.37 -6.96 -8.58
N GLY A 48 -9.12 -8.20 -8.15
CA GLY A 48 -9.12 -8.55 -6.72
C GLY A 48 -8.04 -7.82 -5.92
N VAL A 49 -6.83 -7.70 -6.48
CA VAL A 49 -5.71 -6.98 -5.86
C VAL A 49 -6.02 -5.49 -5.73
N ARG A 50 -6.45 -4.86 -6.82
CA ARG A 50 -6.80 -3.42 -6.85
C ARG A 50 -7.92 -3.11 -5.87
N VAL A 51 -9.03 -3.84 -5.92
CA VAL A 51 -10.16 -3.64 -4.99
C VAL A 51 -9.73 -3.88 -3.55
N GLY A 52 -8.87 -4.87 -3.29
CA GLY A 52 -8.29 -5.12 -1.96
C GLY A 52 -7.54 -3.90 -1.41
N TYR A 53 -6.69 -3.27 -2.22
CA TYR A 53 -6.01 -2.02 -1.84
C TYR A 53 -6.98 -0.85 -1.65
N TYR A 54 -7.99 -0.72 -2.52
CA TYR A 54 -8.96 0.37 -2.43
C TYR A 54 -9.78 0.28 -1.14
N LEU A 55 -10.27 -0.92 -0.80
CA LEU A 55 -10.97 -1.18 0.46
C LEU A 55 -10.07 -0.91 1.67
N THR A 56 -8.81 -1.34 1.62
CA THR A 56 -7.83 -1.07 2.69
C THR A 56 -7.54 0.43 2.84
N PHE A 57 -7.44 1.16 1.74
CA PHE A 57 -7.29 2.61 1.73
C PHE A 57 -8.49 3.30 2.39
N PHE A 58 -9.71 2.95 1.99
CA PHE A 58 -10.92 3.53 2.60
C PHE A 58 -11.06 3.13 4.07
N ALA A 59 -10.64 1.93 4.47
CA ALA A 59 -10.57 1.54 5.87
C ALA A 59 -9.60 2.46 6.64
N GLY A 60 -8.42 2.75 6.09
CA GLY A 60 -7.46 3.69 6.66
C GLY A 60 -8.02 5.11 6.79
N VAL A 61 -8.74 5.60 5.77
CA VAL A 61 -9.43 6.90 5.81
C VAL A 61 -10.47 6.95 6.93
N LEU A 62 -11.32 5.93 7.04
CA LEU A 62 -12.33 5.83 8.11
C LEU A 62 -11.65 5.79 9.49
N ALA A 63 -10.63 4.97 9.65
CA ALA A 63 -9.89 4.89 10.90
C ALA A 63 -9.29 6.23 11.32
N VAL A 64 -8.68 6.98 10.39
CA VAL A 64 -8.15 8.33 10.66
C VAL A 64 -9.26 9.32 10.98
N GLY A 65 -10.36 9.32 10.22
CA GLY A 65 -11.48 10.25 10.41
C GLY A 65 -12.15 10.09 11.78
N PHE A 66 -12.35 8.85 12.21
CA PHE A 66 -12.98 8.51 13.49
C PHE A 66 -11.97 8.30 14.63
N ASN A 67 -10.68 8.62 14.42
CA ASN A 67 -9.61 8.42 15.42
C ASN A 67 -9.53 6.98 15.98
N ASN A 68 -9.88 5.99 15.15
CA ASN A 68 -9.91 4.59 15.52
C ASN A 68 -8.52 3.94 15.35
N SER A 69 -7.72 4.01 16.42
CA SER A 69 -6.34 3.53 16.42
C SER A 69 -6.19 2.03 16.11
N LYS A 70 -7.18 1.22 16.50
CA LYS A 70 -7.26 -0.22 16.18
C LYS A 70 -7.45 -0.42 14.68
N GLY A 71 -8.42 0.27 14.08
CA GLY A 71 -8.67 0.23 12.64
C GLY A 71 -7.43 0.61 11.81
N THR A 72 -6.67 1.62 12.25
CA THR A 72 -5.42 1.97 11.55
C THR A 72 -4.37 0.87 11.68
N THR A 73 -4.21 0.28 12.87
CA THR A 73 -3.24 -0.81 13.07
C THR A 73 -3.57 -2.01 12.19
N ASP A 74 -4.85 -2.37 12.10
CA ASP A 74 -5.29 -3.48 11.28
C ASP A 74 -5.14 -3.17 9.78
N SER A 75 -5.41 -1.93 9.36
CA SER A 75 -5.12 -1.45 8.00
C SER A 75 -3.63 -1.54 7.66
N LEU A 76 -2.75 -1.15 8.58
CA LEU A 76 -1.30 -1.22 8.38
C LEU A 76 -0.80 -2.67 8.25
N LYS A 77 -1.33 -3.59 9.07
CA LYS A 77 -1.01 -5.03 8.94
C LYS A 77 -1.44 -5.57 7.58
N ALA A 78 -2.67 -5.26 7.15
CA ALA A 78 -3.20 -5.65 5.85
C ALA A 78 -2.32 -5.16 4.70
N VAL A 79 -1.95 -3.86 4.72
CA VAL A 79 -1.03 -3.28 3.73
C VAL A 79 0.30 -4.01 3.72
N ASN A 80 0.92 -4.27 4.87
CA ASN A 80 2.21 -4.97 4.93
C ASN A 80 2.12 -6.37 4.36
N THR A 81 1.05 -7.12 4.65
CA THR A 81 0.83 -8.45 4.12
C THR A 81 0.72 -8.43 2.60
N ILE A 82 -0.13 -7.56 2.04
CA ILE A 82 -0.32 -7.49 0.57
C ILE A 82 0.95 -6.96 -0.12
N PHE A 83 1.60 -5.93 0.45
CA PHE A 83 2.85 -5.39 -0.06
C PHE A 83 3.95 -6.45 -0.09
N SER A 84 4.11 -7.23 0.98
CA SER A 84 5.12 -8.29 1.02
C SER A 84 4.92 -9.31 -0.11
N ALA A 85 3.67 -9.72 -0.35
CA ALA A 85 3.34 -10.63 -1.44
C ALA A 85 3.67 -10.03 -2.81
N ILE A 86 3.21 -8.80 -3.08
CA ILE A 86 3.43 -8.12 -4.37
C ILE A 86 4.91 -7.85 -4.62
N LEU A 87 5.67 -7.48 -3.58
CA LEU A 87 7.10 -7.23 -3.73
C LEU A 87 7.84 -8.50 -4.16
N ILE A 88 7.48 -9.66 -3.59
CA ILE A 88 8.05 -10.96 -3.97
C ILE A 88 7.70 -11.29 -5.43
N VAL A 89 6.44 -11.12 -5.81
CA VAL A 89 5.99 -11.39 -7.19
C VAL A 89 6.68 -10.46 -8.18
N LEU A 90 6.77 -9.15 -7.89
CA LEU A 90 7.48 -8.18 -8.72
C LEU A 90 8.95 -8.54 -8.92
N ILE A 91 9.67 -8.90 -7.85
CA ILE A 91 11.09 -9.28 -7.95
C ILE A 91 11.24 -10.54 -8.81
N ARG A 92 10.39 -11.56 -8.57
CA ARG A 92 10.40 -12.81 -9.33
C ARG A 92 10.13 -12.56 -10.81
N ASN A 93 9.08 -11.80 -11.13
CA ASN A 93 8.65 -11.56 -12.50
C ASN A 93 9.64 -10.67 -13.25
N ALA A 94 10.21 -9.67 -12.58
CA ALA A 94 11.29 -8.86 -13.12
C ALA A 94 12.52 -9.72 -13.45
N ALA A 95 12.87 -10.67 -12.59
CA ALA A 95 13.98 -11.59 -12.85
C ALA A 95 13.71 -12.59 -14.01
N LEU A 96 12.44 -12.85 -14.34
CA LEU A 96 12.03 -13.79 -15.39
C LEU A 96 11.73 -13.14 -16.74
N GLY A 97 11.98 -11.83 -16.90
CA GLY A 97 11.80 -11.17 -18.20
C GLY A 97 10.43 -10.52 -18.43
N SER A 98 9.56 -10.42 -17.40
CA SER A 98 8.25 -9.72 -17.48
C SER A 98 8.42 -8.25 -17.89
N PHE A 99 7.32 -7.58 -18.29
CA PHE A 99 7.25 -6.13 -18.49
C PHE A 99 7.39 -5.34 -17.17
N ALA A 100 8.55 -5.49 -16.54
CA ALA A 100 8.80 -5.18 -15.15
C ALA A 100 8.48 -3.73 -14.80
N VAL A 101 8.75 -2.79 -15.71
CA VAL A 101 8.61 -1.36 -15.43
C VAL A 101 7.16 -0.90 -15.37
N LEU A 102 6.31 -1.38 -16.27
CA LEU A 102 4.88 -1.05 -16.26
C LEU A 102 4.23 -1.59 -14.99
N GLU A 103 4.50 -2.85 -14.67
CA GLU A 103 4.03 -3.52 -13.44
C GLU A 103 4.48 -2.74 -12.20
N TRP A 104 5.76 -2.36 -12.16
CA TRP A 104 6.33 -1.63 -11.03
C TRP A 104 5.74 -0.24 -10.85
N GLN A 105 5.39 0.46 -11.94
CA GLN A 105 4.75 1.77 -11.83
C GLN A 105 3.32 1.67 -11.31
N ILE A 106 2.54 0.70 -11.81
CA ILE A 106 1.18 0.44 -11.29
C ILE A 106 1.26 0.04 -9.81
N ALA A 107 2.16 -0.89 -9.48
CA ALA A 107 2.39 -1.32 -8.11
C ALA A 107 2.89 -0.18 -7.22
N THR A 108 3.70 0.76 -7.74
CA THR A 108 4.14 1.94 -6.99
C THR A 108 2.92 2.70 -6.45
N VAL A 109 1.92 2.93 -7.29
CA VAL A 109 0.73 3.67 -6.88
C VAL A 109 -0.10 2.86 -5.88
N LEU A 110 -0.35 1.58 -6.15
CA LEU A 110 -1.16 0.70 -5.30
C LEU A 110 -0.54 0.46 -3.92
N VAL A 111 0.75 0.17 -3.88
CA VAL A 111 1.46 -0.31 -2.70
C VAL A 111 2.03 0.84 -1.88
N PHE A 112 2.41 1.95 -2.53
CA PHE A 112 3.02 3.09 -1.86
C PHE A 112 2.04 4.24 -1.72
N LEU A 113 1.59 4.81 -2.85
CA LEU A 113 0.89 6.08 -2.82
C LEU A 113 -0.43 5.97 -2.05
N LEU A 114 -1.22 4.92 -2.29
CA LEU A 114 -2.49 4.70 -1.61
C LEU A 114 -2.31 4.50 -0.09
N PRO A 115 -1.51 3.52 0.38
CA PRO A 115 -1.32 3.34 1.82
C PRO A 115 -0.65 4.52 2.48
N LEU A 116 0.38 5.11 1.86
CA LEU A 116 1.14 6.23 2.43
C LEU A 116 0.24 7.43 2.73
N ALA A 117 -0.76 7.71 1.88
CA ALA A 117 -1.69 8.81 2.10
C ALA A 117 -2.35 8.70 3.48
N SER A 118 -2.96 7.56 3.80
CA SER A 118 -3.67 7.35 5.08
C SER A 118 -2.72 7.07 6.26
N LEU A 119 -1.62 6.35 6.00
CA LEU A 119 -0.72 5.87 7.04
C LEU A 119 0.23 6.97 7.54
N LEU A 120 0.78 7.81 6.66
CA LEU A 120 1.74 8.86 7.05
C LEU A 120 1.19 9.77 8.14
N ILE A 121 -0.09 10.12 8.05
CA ILE A 121 -0.77 10.94 9.05
C ILE A 121 -0.85 10.21 10.39
N THR A 122 -1.20 8.92 10.36
CA THR A 122 -1.27 8.12 11.59
C THR A 122 0.09 7.93 12.26
N PHE A 123 1.16 7.81 11.46
CA PHE A 123 2.52 7.81 11.99
C PHE A 123 2.83 9.11 12.73
N MET A 124 2.55 10.25 12.10
CA MET A 124 2.78 11.58 12.67
C MET A 124 1.98 11.82 13.95
N LEU A 125 0.79 11.23 14.06
CA LEU A 125 -0.06 11.28 15.26
C LEU A 125 0.38 10.28 16.35
N GLY A 126 1.46 9.52 16.14
CA GLY A 126 1.99 8.57 17.12
C GLY A 126 1.14 7.31 17.25
N GLY A 127 0.53 6.87 16.15
CA GLY A 127 -0.36 5.72 16.10
C GLY A 127 0.26 4.42 16.69
N PRO A 128 -0.59 3.49 17.16
CA PRO A 128 -0.13 2.22 17.71
C PRO A 128 0.47 1.29 16.65
N GLY A 129 1.09 0.21 17.10
CA GLY A 129 1.62 -0.84 16.22
C GLY A 129 3.06 -0.59 15.74
N LEU A 130 3.98 -0.37 16.69
CA LEU A 130 5.42 -0.17 16.40
C LEU A 130 6.00 -1.25 15.48
N ALA A 131 5.69 -2.52 15.73
CA ALA A 131 6.16 -3.63 14.89
C ALA A 131 5.61 -3.53 13.45
N SER A 132 4.34 -3.20 13.28
CA SER A 132 3.71 -3.03 11.97
C SER A 132 4.31 -1.84 11.21
N TRP A 133 4.58 -0.73 11.90
CA TRP A 133 5.31 0.40 11.32
C TRP A 133 6.74 0.03 10.92
N GLY A 134 7.41 -0.75 11.75
CA GLY A 134 8.76 -1.20 11.43
C GLY A 134 8.80 -2.14 10.23
N ALA A 135 7.84 -3.05 10.11
CA ALA A 135 7.69 -3.90 8.92
C ALA A 135 7.43 -3.07 7.66
N PHE A 136 6.54 -2.07 7.74
CA PHE A 136 6.26 -1.17 6.63
C PHE A 136 7.52 -0.43 6.15
N PHE A 137 8.33 0.11 7.08
CA PHE A 137 9.57 0.79 6.71
C PHE A 137 10.63 -0.13 6.14
N ILE A 138 10.73 -1.38 6.63
CA ILE A 138 11.64 -2.36 6.02
C ILE A 138 11.22 -2.66 4.59
N LEU A 139 9.93 -2.95 4.35
CA LEU A 139 9.42 -3.20 3.00
C LEU A 139 9.63 -2.00 2.08
N TYR A 140 9.37 -0.78 2.59
CA TYR A 140 9.61 0.46 1.85
C TYR A 140 11.09 0.64 1.47
N GLY A 141 11.99 0.41 2.42
CA GLY A 141 13.42 0.51 2.18
C GLY A 141 13.92 -0.54 1.19
N LEU A 142 13.45 -1.78 1.27
CA LEU A 142 13.76 -2.83 0.30
C LEU A 142 13.31 -2.44 -1.12
N TYR A 143 12.09 -1.94 -1.25
CA TYR A 143 11.60 -1.46 -2.54
C TYR A 143 12.43 -0.29 -3.09
N ALA A 144 12.75 0.69 -2.24
CA ALA A 144 13.55 1.84 -2.59
C ALA A 144 14.96 1.43 -3.07
N ALA A 145 15.57 0.43 -2.41
CA ALA A 145 16.87 -0.11 -2.79
C ALA A 145 16.86 -0.83 -4.16
N LEU A 146 15.71 -1.37 -4.58
CA LEU A 146 15.56 -2.09 -5.86
C LEU A 146 15.31 -1.17 -7.06
N GLN A 147 14.93 0.09 -6.85
CA GLN A 147 14.59 1.00 -7.94
C GLN A 147 15.73 1.23 -8.95
N PRO A 148 17.01 1.39 -8.56
CA PRO A 148 18.08 1.54 -9.53
C PRO A 148 18.23 0.34 -10.45
N TRP A 149 18.17 -0.88 -9.90
CA TRP A 149 18.22 -2.11 -10.70
C TRP A 149 17.12 -2.08 -11.77
N LEU A 150 15.87 -1.84 -11.37
CA LEU A 150 14.75 -1.75 -12.31
C LEU A 150 14.96 -0.69 -13.42
N PHE A 151 15.19 0.59 -13.05
CA PHE A 151 15.17 1.68 -14.01
C PHE A 151 16.46 1.83 -14.84
N TRP A 152 17.56 1.19 -14.41
CA TRP A 152 18.81 1.20 -15.15
C TRP A 152 19.02 -0.05 -15.98
N THR A 153 18.64 -1.24 -15.49
CA THR A 153 18.89 -2.49 -16.22
C THR A 153 17.67 -3.04 -16.93
N LEU A 154 16.47 -2.83 -16.39
CA LEU A 154 15.24 -3.47 -16.90
C LEU A 154 14.29 -2.49 -17.60
N LEU A 155 14.73 -1.27 -17.91
CA LEU A 155 13.85 -0.22 -18.45
C LEU A 155 13.14 -0.64 -19.76
N GLU A 156 13.87 -1.37 -20.61
CA GLU A 156 13.39 -1.84 -21.91
C GLU A 156 12.90 -3.29 -21.88
N GLN A 157 12.89 -3.92 -20.71
CA GLN A 157 12.48 -5.32 -20.57
C GLN A 157 10.98 -5.47 -20.85
N GLY A 158 10.64 -6.40 -21.73
CA GLY A 158 9.26 -6.66 -22.16
C GLY A 158 8.70 -5.62 -23.12
N ARG A 159 9.49 -4.65 -23.59
CA ARG A 159 9.06 -3.67 -24.58
C ARG A 159 9.18 -4.21 -25.99
N ASP A 160 8.12 -4.08 -26.78
CA ASP A 160 8.16 -4.25 -28.24
C ASP A 160 8.24 -2.87 -28.93
N LEU A 161 9.19 -2.70 -29.84
CA LEU A 161 9.39 -1.48 -30.62
C LEU A 161 8.42 -1.36 -31.80
N ALA A 162 7.80 -2.45 -32.23
CA ALA A 162 6.75 -2.45 -33.24
C ALA A 162 5.43 -1.88 -32.71
N CYS A 163 5.26 -1.89 -31.39
CA CYS A 163 4.04 -1.46 -30.73
C CYS A 163 4.04 0.02 -30.30
N PRO A 164 2.84 0.63 -30.15
CA PRO A 164 2.72 1.97 -29.62
C PRO A 164 3.40 2.10 -28.25
N SER A 165 3.97 3.28 -27.99
CA SER A 165 4.61 3.53 -26.70
C SER A 165 3.61 3.48 -25.54
N ILE A 166 4.07 2.91 -24.42
CA ILE A 166 3.30 2.81 -23.19
C ILE A 166 2.96 4.20 -22.67
N ARG A 167 1.68 4.41 -22.36
CA ARG A 167 1.17 5.67 -21.84
C ARG A 167 0.99 5.61 -20.33
N MET A 168 1.57 6.57 -19.64
CA MET A 168 1.29 6.82 -18.23
C MET A 168 0.24 7.92 -18.07
N PHE A 169 -0.35 8.00 -16.89
CA PHE A 169 -1.30 9.05 -16.54
C PHE A 169 -0.92 9.71 -15.23
N ILE A 170 -0.59 11.00 -15.26
CA ILE A 170 -0.46 11.86 -14.08
C ILE A 170 -1.21 13.16 -14.40
N TYR A 171 -2.52 13.18 -14.14
CA TYR A 171 -3.48 14.23 -14.55
C TYR A 171 -3.62 14.48 -16.06
N ALA A 172 -2.64 14.08 -16.86
CA ALA A 172 -2.67 14.03 -18.31
C ALA A 172 -1.94 12.76 -18.79
N PRO A 173 -2.33 12.19 -19.95
CA PRO A 173 -1.60 11.08 -20.54
C PRO A 173 -0.25 11.56 -21.10
N PHE A 174 0.80 10.79 -20.90
CA PHE A 174 2.12 11.04 -21.48
C PHE A 174 2.84 9.73 -21.82
N ASP A 175 3.82 9.81 -22.73
CA ASP A 175 4.64 8.65 -23.10
C ASP A 175 5.61 8.29 -21.96
N PHE A 176 5.56 7.05 -21.49
CA PHE A 176 6.46 6.53 -20.46
C PHE A 176 7.93 6.66 -20.86
N TYR A 177 8.24 6.46 -22.14
CA TYR A 177 9.59 6.51 -22.70
C TYR A 177 10.00 7.93 -23.11
N ASN A 178 9.24 8.96 -22.70
CA ASN A 178 9.69 10.34 -22.86
C ASN A 178 11.07 10.51 -22.21
N PRO A 179 12.08 11.04 -22.92
CA PRO A 179 13.46 11.09 -22.43
C PRO A 179 13.62 11.96 -21.18
N ILE A 180 12.76 12.97 -20.98
CA ILE A 180 12.76 13.80 -19.77
C ILE A 180 12.25 12.97 -18.59
N TYR A 181 11.17 12.22 -18.77
CA TYR A 181 10.61 11.38 -17.72
C TYR A 181 11.53 10.23 -17.35
N VAL A 182 12.14 9.56 -18.33
CA VAL A 182 13.14 8.49 -18.09
C VAL A 182 14.35 9.02 -17.30
N LYS A 183 14.85 10.21 -17.63
CA LYS A 183 15.93 10.85 -16.84
C LYS A 183 15.48 11.15 -15.41
N PHE A 184 14.25 11.64 -15.25
CA PHE A 184 13.67 11.93 -13.95
C PHE A 184 13.55 10.67 -13.07
N ILE A 185 12.96 9.57 -13.58
CA ILE A 185 12.82 8.34 -12.79
C ILE A 185 14.17 7.69 -12.45
N ARG A 186 15.17 7.77 -13.34
CA ARG A 186 16.55 7.31 -13.06
C ARG A 186 17.24 8.15 -11.99
N ALA A 187 17.01 9.46 -11.96
CA ALA A 187 17.53 10.33 -10.90
C ALA A 187 16.84 10.02 -9.56
N MET A 188 15.51 9.88 -9.58
CA MET A 188 14.73 9.53 -8.39
C MET A 188 15.09 8.16 -7.84
N SER A 189 15.42 7.18 -8.68
CA SER A 189 15.83 5.84 -8.23
C SER A 189 17.13 5.88 -7.42
N ILE A 190 18.08 6.75 -7.79
CA ILE A 190 19.33 6.94 -7.04
C ILE A 190 19.02 7.54 -5.66
N ILE A 191 18.22 8.60 -5.61
CA ILE A 191 17.82 9.25 -4.35
C ILE A 191 17.11 8.25 -3.44
N SER A 192 16.18 7.48 -4.01
CA SER A 192 15.44 6.43 -3.32
C SER A 192 16.37 5.38 -2.70
N CYS A 193 17.32 4.87 -3.47
CA CYS A 193 18.30 3.89 -2.99
C CYS A 193 19.22 4.44 -1.90
N VAL A 194 19.71 5.68 -2.04
CA VAL A 194 20.52 6.34 -0.99
C VAL A 194 19.70 6.55 0.28
N SER A 195 18.40 6.83 0.15
CA SER A 195 17.51 6.99 1.30
C SER A 195 17.12 5.67 1.96
N ALA A 196 17.20 4.53 1.25
CA ALA A 196 16.71 3.21 1.67
C ALA A 196 17.27 2.68 3.01
N PRO A 197 18.54 2.92 3.39
CA PRO A 197 19.05 2.49 4.69
C PRO A 197 18.31 3.13 5.88
N LEU A 198 17.83 4.38 5.74
CA LEU A 198 17.13 5.09 6.80
C LEU A 198 15.83 4.39 7.27
N PRO A 199 14.85 4.07 6.38
CA PRO A 199 13.67 3.34 6.77
C PRO A 199 13.98 1.90 7.19
N ILE A 200 15.00 1.22 6.62
CA ILE A 200 15.38 -0.13 7.08
C ILE A 200 15.86 -0.10 8.54
N ILE A 201 16.82 0.79 8.84
CA ILE A 201 17.36 0.95 10.20
C ILE A 201 16.26 1.39 11.17
N GLY A 202 15.46 2.38 10.76
CA GLY A 202 14.30 2.85 11.52
C GLY A 202 13.31 1.72 11.79
N GLY A 203 13.01 0.89 10.80
CA GLY A 203 12.08 -0.22 10.93
C GLY A 203 12.57 -1.31 11.87
N CYS A 204 13.85 -1.70 11.75
CA CYS A 204 14.51 -2.61 12.70
C CYS A 204 14.46 -2.06 14.13
N TYR A 205 14.71 -0.76 14.31
CA TYR A 205 14.61 -0.11 15.62
C TYR A 205 13.20 -0.16 16.22
N LEU A 206 12.16 0.09 15.40
CA LEU A 206 10.77 0.04 15.86
C LEU A 206 10.34 -1.38 16.25
N ILE A 207 10.71 -2.40 15.47
CA ILE A 207 10.45 -3.80 15.80
C ILE A 207 11.17 -4.18 17.09
N GLY A 208 12.47 -3.88 17.20
CA GLY A 208 13.25 -4.16 18.42
C GLY A 208 12.71 -3.42 19.66
N SER A 209 12.21 -2.20 19.49
CA SER A 209 11.53 -1.45 20.55
C SER A 209 10.22 -2.11 20.96
N SER A 210 9.45 -2.62 19.99
CA SER A 210 8.21 -3.36 20.24
C SER A 210 8.47 -4.65 21.04
N MET A 211 9.55 -5.38 20.73
CA MET A 211 9.95 -6.59 21.46
C MET A 211 10.38 -6.30 22.91
N LYS A 212 10.89 -5.09 23.19
CA LYS A 212 11.23 -4.62 24.54
C LYS A 212 10.01 -4.15 25.35
N GLY A 213 8.80 -4.39 24.87
CA GLY A 213 7.55 -4.08 25.57
C GLY A 213 7.04 -2.65 25.38
N ARG A 214 7.69 -1.82 24.55
CA ARG A 214 7.13 -0.52 24.16
C ARG A 214 5.99 -0.76 23.18
N ARG A 215 4.82 -0.18 23.41
CA ARG A 215 3.62 -0.43 22.58
C ARG A 215 3.34 0.67 21.59
N THR A 216 3.74 1.90 21.90
CA THR A 216 3.41 3.09 21.11
C THR A 216 4.65 3.92 20.76
N LEU A 217 4.60 4.66 19.65
CA LEU A 217 5.61 5.68 19.34
C LEU A 217 5.71 6.72 20.47
N ARG A 218 4.60 6.97 21.16
CA ARG A 218 4.51 7.89 22.30
C ARG A 218 5.33 7.47 23.52
N GLU A 219 5.64 6.18 23.66
CA GLU A 219 6.49 5.64 24.72
C GLU A 219 7.99 5.64 24.36
N THR A 220 8.33 5.99 23.12
CA THR A 220 9.73 6.09 22.71
C THR A 220 10.38 7.36 23.27
N SER A 221 11.71 7.34 23.41
CA SER A 221 12.50 8.48 23.90
C SER A 221 12.27 9.76 23.07
N ILE A 222 11.90 9.62 21.79
CA ILE A 222 11.59 10.73 20.90
C ILE A 222 10.34 11.48 21.38
N SER A 223 9.27 10.75 21.70
CA SER A 223 8.04 11.40 22.16
C SER A 223 8.20 12.02 23.55
N ARG A 224 9.03 11.43 24.41
CA ARG A 224 9.38 12.03 25.71
C ARG A 224 10.02 13.40 25.53
N ARG A 225 11.01 13.52 24.62
CA ARG A 225 11.65 14.81 24.30
C ARG A 225 10.68 15.84 23.71
N ILE A 226 9.75 15.40 22.86
CA ILE A 226 8.71 16.29 22.30
C ILE A 226 7.75 16.77 23.39
N LYS A 227 7.39 15.90 24.34
CA LYS A 227 6.54 16.28 25.48
C LYS A 227 7.25 17.25 26.41
N GLU A 228 8.53 17.02 26.71
CA GLU A 228 9.36 17.92 27.53
C GLU A 228 9.44 19.31 26.87
N ALA A 229 9.72 19.38 25.57
CA ALA A 229 9.73 20.64 24.82
C ALA A 229 8.34 21.32 24.76
N LYS A 230 7.24 20.55 24.71
CA LYS A 230 5.88 21.10 24.75
C LYS A 230 5.47 21.60 26.13
N ALA A 231 5.88 20.91 27.20
CA ALA A 231 5.57 21.31 28.57
C ALA A 231 6.22 22.66 28.92
N GLU A 232 7.40 22.94 28.36
CA GLU A 232 8.07 24.24 28.47
C GLU A 232 7.26 25.37 27.79
N VAL A 233 6.49 25.06 26.75
CA VAL A 233 5.68 26.04 25.99
C VAL A 233 4.25 26.18 26.54
N ALA A 234 3.73 25.15 27.23
CA ALA A 234 2.33 25.04 27.65
C ALA A 234 1.94 25.90 28.89
N GLY A 235 2.83 26.73 29.43
CA GLY A 235 2.52 27.69 30.50
C GLY A 235 1.69 28.91 30.07
N SER A 236 1.03 28.87 28.90
CA SER A 236 0.21 29.96 28.37
C SER A 236 -1.22 29.48 28.10
N ASP A 237 -2.23 30.33 28.34
CA ASP A 237 -3.69 30.07 28.32
C ASP A 237 -4.27 29.59 26.96
N ILE A 238 -3.71 28.54 26.35
CA ILE A 238 -4.02 28.03 25.01
C ILE A 238 -4.76 26.68 25.08
N ASP A 239 -5.85 26.57 25.85
CA ASP A 239 -6.50 25.26 26.04
C ASP A 239 -7.79 25.06 25.20
N LEU A 240 -8.63 26.10 25.02
CA LEU A 240 -9.88 25.96 24.27
C LEU A 240 -9.70 26.01 22.74
N ASP A 241 -8.78 26.86 22.26
CA ASP A 241 -8.45 26.96 20.83
C ASP A 241 -7.76 25.69 20.31
N MET A 242 -7.07 24.94 21.18
CA MET A 242 -6.34 23.73 20.77
C MET A 242 -7.29 22.57 20.43
N VAL A 243 -8.39 22.41 21.17
CA VAL A 243 -9.41 21.37 20.92
C VAL A 243 -10.16 21.62 19.62
N LYS A 244 -10.62 22.85 19.37
CA LYS A 244 -11.34 23.22 18.13
C LYS A 244 -10.44 23.15 16.90
N ARG A 245 -9.17 23.52 17.04
CA ARG A 245 -8.14 23.36 16.01
C ARG A 245 -7.84 21.89 15.70
N SER A 246 -8.03 20.98 16.66
CA SER A 246 -7.84 19.54 16.46
C SER A 246 -8.86 18.93 15.48
N GLY A 247 -10.14 19.33 15.58
CA GLY A 247 -11.21 18.83 14.72
C GLY A 247 -11.06 19.29 13.27
N LEU A 248 -10.84 20.59 13.06
CA LEU A 248 -10.60 21.15 11.72
C LEU A 248 -9.36 20.53 11.06
N THR A 249 -8.26 20.39 11.81
CA THR A 249 -7.02 19.77 11.31
C THR A 249 -7.29 18.34 10.84
N ARG A 250 -8.08 17.56 11.58
CA ARG A 250 -8.44 16.19 11.18
C ARG A 250 -9.28 16.16 9.90
N VAL A 251 -10.27 17.04 9.77
CA VAL A 251 -11.10 17.13 8.55
C VAL A 251 -10.23 17.48 7.34
N VAL A 252 -9.35 18.47 7.47
CA VAL A 252 -8.40 18.85 6.40
C VAL A 252 -7.49 17.69 6.03
N MET A 253 -6.99 16.95 7.02
CA MET A 253 -6.17 15.75 6.79
C MET A 253 -6.96 14.68 6.03
N VAL A 254 -8.18 14.37 6.44
CA VAL A 254 -9.04 13.38 5.76
C VAL A 254 -9.31 13.77 4.32
N ILE A 255 -9.61 15.05 4.06
CA ILE A 255 -9.81 15.56 2.69
C ILE A 255 -8.53 15.40 1.86
N ALA A 256 -7.36 15.72 2.42
CA ALA A 256 -6.09 15.56 1.74
C ALA A 256 -5.77 14.09 1.44
N ILE A 257 -6.03 13.18 2.38
CA ILE A 257 -5.88 11.72 2.17
C ILE A 257 -6.81 11.25 1.06
N LEU A 258 -8.09 11.61 1.12
CA LEU A 258 -9.09 11.25 0.12
C LEU A 258 -8.69 11.74 -1.27
N PHE A 259 -8.26 13.00 -1.39
CA PHE A 259 -7.79 13.55 -2.65
C PHE A 259 -6.60 12.76 -3.20
N GLY A 260 -5.56 12.54 -2.38
CA GLY A 260 -4.36 11.80 -2.80
C GLY A 260 -4.65 10.36 -3.20
N GLY A 261 -5.44 9.64 -2.41
CA GLY A 261 -5.80 8.25 -2.71
C GLY A 261 -6.72 8.12 -3.92
N CYS A 262 -7.75 8.97 -4.06
CA CYS A 262 -8.61 8.98 -5.23
C CYS A 262 -7.83 9.32 -6.51
N ALA A 263 -6.89 10.28 -6.44
CA ALA A 263 -6.00 10.58 -7.56
C ALA A 263 -5.13 9.36 -7.94
N GLY A 264 -4.62 8.62 -6.94
CA GLY A 264 -3.90 7.37 -7.17
C GLY A 264 -4.76 6.28 -7.82
N ILE A 265 -6.00 6.08 -7.34
CA ILE A 265 -6.95 5.14 -7.95
C ILE A 265 -7.20 5.52 -9.42
N VAL A 266 -7.55 6.77 -9.69
CA VAL A 266 -7.79 7.27 -11.06
C VAL A 266 -6.54 7.08 -11.92
N SER A 267 -5.35 7.32 -11.38
CA SER A 267 -4.09 7.10 -12.08
C SER A 267 -3.91 5.65 -12.52
N VAL A 268 -4.15 4.68 -11.62
CA VAL A 268 -4.03 3.24 -11.93
C VAL A 268 -5.05 2.83 -13.00
N GLU A 269 -6.33 3.19 -12.79
CA GLU A 269 -7.40 2.85 -13.74
C GLU A 269 -7.16 3.45 -15.13
N ARG A 270 -6.66 4.69 -15.18
CA ARG A 270 -6.32 5.35 -16.45
C ARG A 270 -5.12 4.72 -17.12
N VAL A 271 -4.08 4.32 -16.40
CA VAL A 271 -2.92 3.61 -16.99
C VAL A 271 -3.38 2.28 -17.60
N ILE A 272 -4.20 1.50 -16.89
CA ILE A 272 -4.74 0.22 -17.41
C ILE A 272 -5.59 0.47 -18.66
N SER A 273 -6.51 1.44 -18.61
CA SER A 273 -7.39 1.77 -19.73
C SER A 273 -6.67 2.33 -20.95
N LEU A 274 -5.64 3.18 -20.75
CA LEU A 274 -4.91 3.83 -21.85
C LEU A 274 -4.05 2.86 -22.66
N ASN A 275 -3.62 1.75 -22.04
CA ASN A 275 -2.79 0.72 -22.67
C ASN A 275 -3.59 -0.54 -23.00
N SER A 276 -4.92 -0.51 -22.88
CA SER A 276 -5.82 -1.64 -23.15
C SER A 276 -5.36 -2.94 -22.48
N ILE A 277 -4.83 -2.90 -21.26
CA ILE A 277 -4.26 -4.08 -20.61
C ILE A 277 -5.37 -5.11 -20.34
N ASP A 278 -5.24 -6.30 -20.92
CA ASP A 278 -6.13 -7.42 -20.66
C ASP A 278 -5.77 -8.09 -19.32
N LEU A 279 -6.79 -8.36 -18.51
CA LEU A 279 -6.69 -9.00 -17.21
C LEU A 279 -7.67 -10.17 -17.09
N THR A 280 -8.19 -10.68 -18.22
CA THR A 280 -9.26 -11.69 -18.25
C THR A 280 -8.76 -13.13 -18.23
N GLU A 281 -7.48 -13.38 -18.51
CA GLU A 281 -6.90 -14.74 -18.54
C GLU A 281 -7.08 -15.50 -17.24
N VAL A 282 -6.98 -14.80 -16.11
CA VAL A 282 -7.08 -15.39 -14.78
C VAL A 282 -8.35 -14.91 -14.10
N GLY A 283 -9.24 -15.85 -13.82
CA GLY A 283 -10.48 -15.58 -13.11
C GLY A 283 -10.24 -15.03 -11.71
N PHE A 284 -11.20 -14.26 -11.20
CA PHE A 284 -11.19 -13.64 -9.86
C PHE A 284 -10.93 -14.62 -8.70
N LEU A 285 -11.21 -15.92 -8.91
CA LEU A 285 -11.02 -16.98 -7.92
C LEU A 285 -9.56 -17.45 -7.78
N SER A 286 -8.61 -16.90 -8.55
CA SER A 286 -7.18 -17.21 -8.33
C SER A 286 -6.72 -16.77 -6.95
N THR A 287 -5.75 -17.48 -6.37
CA THR A 287 -5.18 -17.14 -5.05
C THR A 287 -4.68 -15.71 -5.01
N GLY A 288 -3.96 -15.29 -6.05
CA GLY A 288 -3.33 -13.98 -6.12
C GLY A 288 -4.33 -12.82 -6.15
N GLN A 289 -5.55 -13.04 -6.66
CA GLN A 289 -6.61 -12.03 -6.63
C GLN A 289 -7.51 -12.12 -5.40
N LEU A 290 -7.90 -13.34 -5.01
CA LEU A 290 -8.87 -13.57 -3.95
C LEU A 290 -8.31 -13.20 -2.56
N ILE A 291 -7.05 -13.52 -2.28
CA ILE A 291 -6.44 -13.25 -0.97
C ILE A 291 -6.39 -11.74 -0.69
N PRO A 292 -5.80 -10.89 -1.55
CA PRO A 292 -5.78 -9.45 -1.30
C PRO A 292 -7.17 -8.82 -1.20
N PHE A 293 -8.13 -9.31 -2.02
CA PHE A 293 -9.52 -8.87 -1.93
C PHE A 293 -10.11 -9.15 -0.55
N LEU A 294 -10.00 -10.39 -0.06
CA LEU A 294 -10.51 -10.79 1.25
C LEU A 294 -9.82 -10.03 2.39
N VAL A 295 -8.50 -9.84 2.30
CA VAL A 295 -7.74 -9.04 3.27
C VAL A 295 -8.27 -7.61 3.33
N GLY A 296 -8.49 -6.95 2.17
CA GLY A 296 -9.05 -5.61 2.12
C GLY A 296 -10.48 -5.52 2.64
N LEU A 297 -11.34 -6.48 2.24
CA LEU A 297 -12.73 -6.56 2.67
C LEU A 297 -12.86 -6.73 4.18
N PHE A 298 -12.15 -7.70 4.76
CA PHE A 298 -12.22 -7.94 6.21
C PHE A 298 -11.60 -6.79 7.00
N THR A 299 -10.56 -6.13 6.47
CA THR A 299 -10.00 -4.92 7.09
C THR A 299 -11.01 -3.78 7.11
N PHE A 300 -11.74 -3.58 6.01
CA PHE A 300 -12.79 -2.56 5.93
C PHE A 300 -13.94 -2.86 6.89
N ILE A 301 -14.47 -4.09 6.89
CA ILE A 301 -15.54 -4.51 7.79
C ILE A 301 -15.11 -4.41 9.25
N SER A 302 -13.92 -4.90 9.60
CA SER A 302 -13.38 -4.83 10.97
C SER A 302 -13.24 -3.39 11.44
N THR A 303 -12.76 -2.50 10.57
CA THR A 303 -12.63 -1.07 10.89
C THR A 303 -13.99 -0.42 11.09
N ALA A 304 -14.94 -0.64 10.16
CA ALA A 304 -16.29 -0.11 10.29
C ALA A 304 -16.99 -0.59 11.55
N TRP A 305 -16.90 -1.89 11.85
CA TRP A 305 -17.44 -2.47 13.08
C TRP A 305 -16.82 -1.86 14.33
N SER A 306 -15.48 -1.73 14.37
CA SER A 306 -14.76 -1.09 15.48
C SER A 306 -15.20 0.36 15.69
N ILE A 307 -15.55 1.09 14.64
CA ILE A 307 -16.06 2.47 14.76
C ILE A 307 -17.46 2.46 15.37
N ILE A 308 -18.34 1.57 14.91
CA ILE A 308 -19.73 1.47 15.39
C ILE A 308 -19.79 1.04 16.86
N THR A 309 -18.97 0.08 17.29
CA THR A 309 -19.04 -0.42 18.67
C THR A 309 -18.34 0.47 19.68
N ASN A 310 -17.33 1.24 19.26
CA ASN A 310 -16.62 2.13 20.17
C ASN A 310 -17.33 3.48 20.34
N SER A 311 -18.34 3.79 19.53
CA SER A 311 -19.12 5.03 19.71
C SER A 311 -20.06 4.99 20.91
N ASP A 312 -20.27 3.82 21.52
CA ASP A 312 -21.17 3.64 22.66
C ASP A 312 -20.49 3.89 24.01
N ASP A 313 -19.16 4.05 24.04
CA ASP A 313 -18.36 4.23 25.26
C ASP A 313 -17.97 5.70 25.57
N ASP A 314 -18.23 6.64 24.66
CA ASP A 314 -17.96 8.09 24.78
C ASP A 314 -19.26 8.91 24.96
#